data_AF-A0AAV0AUM0-F1
#
_entry.id   AF-A0AAV0AUM0-F1
#
_cell.length_a   1.000
_cell.length_b   1.000
_cell.length_c   1.000
_cell.angle_alpha   90.00
_cell.angle_beta   90.00
_cell.angle_gamma   90.00
#
_symmetry.space_group_name_H-M   'P 1'
#
loop_
_entity.id
_entity.type
_entity.pdbx_description
1 polymer ?
#
loop_
_entity_poly.entity_id
_entity_poly.type
_entity_poly.pdbx_seq_one_letter_code
_entity_poly.pdbx_strand_id
1 'polypeptide(L)'
;MPESNYDSLQDSKSASKITTNEYLTQCANSMTEELNLLSRLIYLNKNQHRNSKWYKKCVEAYRWSRRIIKLFSKPLETKLLMVTLSEFQARLLKGYESIIQIIARSAFMASGMCFVGSLARLYSISRCSMRFLENLKKVVKAIIKEV
;
A
#
# COMPACT_ATOMS: atom_id res chain seq x y z
N MET A 1 34.87 24.53 -24.14
CA MET A 1 33.85 23.89 -25.01
C MET A 1 34.49 22.65 -25.63
N PRO A 2 33.80 21.50 -25.59
CA PRO A 2 32.57 21.30 -26.32
C PRO A 2 31.34 21.09 -25.42
N GLU A 3 30.23 21.59 -25.94
CA GLU A 3 28.85 21.39 -25.49
C GLU A 3 28.46 19.92 -25.66
N SER A 4 27.73 19.35 -24.70
CA SER A 4 26.83 18.24 -25.00
C SER A 4 25.48 18.48 -24.33
N ASN A 5 24.53 18.93 -25.14
CA ASN A 5 23.10 18.80 -24.95
C ASN A 5 22.76 17.39 -24.41
N TYR A 6 22.18 17.34 -23.22
CA TYR A 6 21.37 16.22 -22.76
C TYR A 6 20.07 16.79 -22.19
N ASP A 7 19.16 17.13 -23.12
CA ASP A 7 17.79 16.60 -23.23
C ASP A 7 17.05 16.13 -21.95
N SER A 8 17.25 16.76 -20.81
CA SER A 8 16.48 16.49 -19.57
C SER A 8 15.14 17.24 -19.52
N LEU A 9 14.72 17.84 -20.64
CA LEU A 9 13.42 18.52 -20.79
C LEU A 9 12.36 17.66 -21.50
N GLN A 10 12.66 16.40 -21.86
CA GLN A 10 11.69 15.51 -22.53
C GLN A 10 10.95 14.50 -21.62
N ASP A 11 11.36 14.31 -20.37
CA ASP A 11 10.67 13.34 -19.48
C ASP A 11 9.41 13.90 -18.78
N SER A 12 9.09 15.18 -18.96
CA SER A 12 7.95 15.81 -18.30
C SER A 12 6.62 15.71 -19.08
N LYS A 13 6.63 15.18 -20.32
CA LYS A 13 5.45 15.13 -21.20
C LYS A 13 4.93 13.73 -21.54
N SER A 14 5.57 12.66 -21.08
CA SER A 14 5.12 11.27 -21.24
C SER A 14 4.22 10.76 -20.10
N ALA A 15 3.94 11.60 -19.09
CA ALA A 15 3.10 11.26 -17.94
C ALA A 15 1.58 11.22 -18.22
N SER A 16 1.16 11.36 -19.47
CA SER A 16 -0.26 11.41 -19.83
C SER A 16 -0.79 10.05 -20.28
N LYS A 17 -1.77 9.55 -19.51
CA LYS A 17 -2.61 8.36 -19.75
C LYS A 17 -2.03 7.01 -19.31
N ILE A 18 -1.66 6.90 -18.04
CA ILE A 18 -1.72 5.58 -17.38
C ILE A 18 -3.20 5.15 -17.42
N THR A 19 -3.49 4.02 -18.06
CA THR A 19 -4.85 3.49 -18.08
C THR A 19 -5.24 3.04 -16.66
N THR A 20 -6.53 3.08 -16.32
CA THR A 20 -7.02 2.66 -14.99
C THR A 20 -6.50 1.28 -14.57
N ASN A 21 -6.39 0.38 -15.54
CA ASN A 21 -5.89 -0.98 -15.32
C ASN A 21 -4.38 -1.01 -15.08
N GLU A 22 -3.59 -0.19 -15.79
CA GLU A 22 -2.15 -0.08 -15.55
C GLU A 22 -1.84 0.46 -14.14
N TYR A 23 -2.55 1.48 -13.69
CA TYR A 23 -2.33 2.05 -12.36
C TYR A 23 -2.63 1.04 -11.24
N LEU A 24 -3.75 0.32 -11.33
CA LEU A 24 -4.09 -0.72 -10.36
C LEU A 24 -3.10 -1.89 -10.39
N THR A 25 -2.61 -2.24 -11.58
CA THR A 25 -1.58 -3.27 -11.74
C THR A 25 -0.26 -2.84 -11.09
N GLN A 26 0.16 -1.59 -11.28
CA GLN A 26 1.34 -1.04 -10.62
C GLN A 26 1.19 -1.04 -9.09
N CYS A 27 0.04 -0.62 -8.58
CA CYS A 27 -0.26 -0.68 -7.14
C CYS A 27 -0.21 -2.11 -6.60
N ALA A 28 -0.74 -3.08 -7.35
CA ALA A 28 -0.71 -4.49 -6.98
C ALA A 28 0.72 -5.05 -6.95
N ASN A 29 1.54 -4.70 -7.93
CA ASN A 29 2.95 -5.11 -7.98
C ASN A 29 3.74 -4.53 -6.80
N SER A 30 3.64 -3.22 -6.55
CA SER A 30 4.30 -2.60 -5.40
C SER A 30 3.82 -3.16 -4.05
N MET A 31 2.53 -3.49 -3.92
CA MET A 31 2.01 -4.12 -2.71
C MET A 31 2.51 -5.56 -2.56
N THR A 32 2.71 -6.28 -3.68
CA THR A 32 3.25 -7.65 -3.71
C THR A 32 4.71 -7.69 -3.28
N GLU A 33 5.52 -6.77 -3.79
CA GLU A 33 6.93 -6.62 -3.39
C GLU A 33 7.06 -6.39 -1.89
N GLU A 34 6.27 -5.46 -1.35
CA GLU A 34 6.27 -5.17 0.09
C GLU A 34 5.77 -6.36 0.91
N LEU A 35 4.76 -7.08 0.42
CA LEU A 35 4.27 -8.30 1.05
C LEU A 35 5.32 -9.41 1.13
N ASN A 36 6.19 -9.51 0.12
CA ASN A 36 7.29 -10.48 0.14
C ASN A 36 8.27 -10.16 1.28
N LEU A 37 8.61 -8.88 1.47
CA LEU A 37 9.43 -8.43 2.61
C LEU A 37 8.73 -8.69 3.94
N LEU A 38 7.46 -8.27 4.07
CA LEU A 38 6.66 -8.48 5.27
C LEU A 38 6.52 -9.96 5.62
N SER A 39 6.37 -10.84 4.62
CA SER A 39 6.26 -12.29 4.83
C SER A 39 7.54 -12.87 5.44
N ARG A 40 8.71 -12.40 4.99
CA ARG A 40 10.02 -12.81 5.54
C ARG A 40 10.17 -12.31 6.98
N LEU A 41 9.80 -11.06 7.25
CA LEU A 41 9.81 -10.50 8.60
C LEU A 41 8.89 -11.30 9.55
N ILE A 42 7.67 -11.63 9.10
CA ILE A 42 6.71 -12.44 9.86
C ILE A 42 7.28 -13.83 10.15
N TYR A 43 7.91 -14.46 9.16
CA TYR A 43 8.49 -15.80 9.29
C TYR A 43 9.61 -15.81 10.33
N LEU A 44 10.58 -14.90 10.20
CA LEU A 44 11.74 -14.80 11.10
C LEU A 44 11.32 -14.54 12.55
N ASN A 45 10.24 -13.78 12.77
CA ASN A 45 9.77 -13.38 14.09
C ASN A 45 8.69 -14.31 14.66
N LYS A 46 8.31 -15.39 13.94
CA LYS A 46 7.17 -16.24 14.30
C LYS A 46 7.32 -16.89 15.66
N ASN A 47 8.44 -17.56 15.90
CA ASN A 47 8.61 -18.37 17.11
C ASN A 47 8.82 -17.49 18.36
N GLN A 48 9.41 -16.31 18.20
CA GLN A 48 9.67 -15.37 19.30
C GLN A 48 8.42 -14.60 19.72
N HIS A 49 7.52 -14.29 18.78
CA HIS A 49 6.46 -13.31 19.02
C HIS A 49 5.05 -13.80 18.67
N ARG A 50 4.85 -15.10 18.40
CA ARG A 50 3.56 -15.69 18.02
C ARG A 50 2.36 -15.20 18.85
N ASN A 51 2.57 -15.03 20.16
CA ASN A 51 1.51 -14.68 21.09
C ASN A 51 1.36 -13.17 21.31
N SER A 52 2.30 -12.35 20.83
CA SER A 52 2.28 -10.91 21.04
C SER A 52 1.17 -10.23 20.21
N LYS A 53 0.58 -9.17 20.77
CA LYS A 53 -0.48 -8.41 20.10
C LYS A 53 0.03 -7.75 18.82
N TRP A 54 1.20 -7.13 18.87
CA TRP A 54 1.80 -6.44 17.73
C TRP A 54 2.06 -7.40 16.56
N TYR A 55 2.58 -8.60 16.84
CA TYR A 55 2.87 -9.60 15.82
C TYR A 55 1.58 -10.10 15.16
N LYS A 56 0.55 -10.40 15.96
CA LYS A 56 -0.77 -10.76 15.44
C LYS A 56 -1.35 -9.67 14.52
N LYS A 57 -1.13 -8.39 14.84
CA LYS A 57 -1.56 -7.26 14.01
C LYS A 57 -0.76 -7.15 12.70
N CYS A 58 0.55 -7.41 12.72
CA CYS A 58 1.34 -7.50 11.48
C CYS A 58 0.86 -8.64 10.57
N VAL A 59 0.55 -9.80 11.15
CA VAL A 59 -0.03 -10.94 10.41
C VAL A 59 -1.40 -10.60 9.84
N GLU A 60 -2.23 -9.87 10.58
CA GLU A 60 -3.51 -9.36 10.09
C GLU A 60 -3.30 -8.44 8.87
N ALA A 61 -2.38 -7.47 8.96
CA ALA A 61 -2.03 -6.59 7.85
C ALA A 61 -1.60 -7.39 6.60
N TYR A 62 -0.70 -8.36 6.77
CA TYR A 62 -0.26 -9.25 5.69
C TYR A 62 -1.44 -9.98 5.00
N ARG A 63 -2.37 -10.54 5.79
CA ARG A 63 -3.55 -11.24 5.24
C ARG A 63 -4.47 -10.29 4.47
N TRP A 64 -4.68 -9.08 4.99
CA TRP A 64 -5.50 -8.07 4.34
C TRP A 64 -4.88 -7.54 3.05
N SER A 65 -3.57 -7.30 3.02
CA SER A 65 -2.87 -6.90 1.79
C SER A 65 -3.04 -7.97 0.69
N ARG A 66 -2.94 -9.27 1.03
CA ARG A 66 -3.21 -10.35 0.06
C ARG A 66 -4.63 -10.32 -0.47
N ARG A 67 -5.61 -9.97 0.36
CA ARG A 67 -7.02 -9.82 -0.06
C ARG A 67 -7.17 -8.64 -1.01
N ILE A 68 -6.51 -7.51 -0.74
CA ILE A 68 -6.56 -6.31 -1.59
C ILE A 68 -5.95 -6.58 -2.96
N ILE A 69 -4.79 -7.25 -3.03
CA ILE A 69 -4.17 -7.59 -4.32
C ILE A 69 -5.12 -8.41 -5.18
N LYS A 70 -5.81 -9.41 -4.59
CA LYS A 70 -6.81 -10.19 -5.31
C LYS A 70 -7.97 -9.34 -5.83
N LEU A 71 -8.31 -8.25 -5.14
CA LEU A 71 -9.34 -7.31 -5.61
C LEU A 71 -8.83 -6.39 -6.72
N PHE A 72 -7.55 -6.02 -6.72
CA PHE A 72 -6.96 -5.26 -7.84
C PHE A 72 -6.95 -6.06 -9.15
N SER A 73 -6.86 -7.38 -9.09
CA SER A 73 -6.90 -8.25 -10.29
C SER A 73 -8.30 -8.56 -10.81
N LYS A 74 -9.36 -8.16 -10.08
CA LYS A 74 -10.75 -8.40 -10.48
C LYS A 74 -11.31 -7.22 -11.29
N PRO A 75 -12.37 -7.42 -12.09
CA PRO A 75 -13.11 -6.31 -12.68
C PRO A 75 -13.51 -5.30 -11.60
N LEU A 76 -13.46 -4.01 -11.95
CA LEU A 76 -13.49 -2.89 -11.00
C LEU A 76 -14.80 -2.77 -10.22
N GLU A 77 -14.88 -3.47 -9.09
CA GLU A 77 -15.91 -3.23 -8.07
C GLU A 77 -15.49 -2.07 -7.16
N THR A 78 -15.55 -0.84 -7.70
CA THR A 78 -15.08 0.39 -7.03
C THR A 78 -15.57 0.53 -5.59
N LYS A 79 -16.86 0.28 -5.33
CA LYS A 79 -17.45 0.40 -3.99
C LYS A 79 -16.83 -0.60 -3.00
N LEU A 80 -16.72 -1.87 -3.38
CA LEU A 80 -16.15 -2.92 -2.54
C LEU A 80 -14.67 -2.64 -2.24
N LEU A 81 -13.92 -2.24 -3.27
CA LEU A 81 -12.51 -1.93 -3.14
C LEU A 81 -12.28 -0.73 -2.20
N MET A 82 -13.06 0.34 -2.33
CA MET A 82 -12.98 1.50 -1.44
C MET A 82 -13.26 1.16 0.03
N VAL A 83 -14.31 0.38 0.30
CA VAL A 83 -14.63 -0.07 1.66
C VAL A 83 -13.50 -0.93 2.22
N THR A 84 -13.00 -1.87 1.43
CA THR A 84 -11.90 -2.77 1.83
C THR A 84 -10.61 -1.98 2.11
N LEU A 85 -10.28 -0.97 1.30
CA LEU A 85 -9.11 -0.11 1.50
C LEU A 85 -9.23 0.74 2.77
N SER A 86 -10.41 1.31 3.06
CA SER A 86 -10.66 2.06 4.30
C SER A 86 -10.48 1.18 5.53
N GLU A 87 -11.08 -0.01 5.49
CA GLU A 87 -10.96 -1.02 6.54
C GLU A 87 -9.52 -1.50 6.76
N PHE A 88 -8.75 -1.60 5.68
CA PHE A 88 -7.34 -1.95 5.74
C PHE A 88 -6.49 -0.84 6.36
N GLN A 89 -6.71 0.42 5.98
CA GLN A 89 -6.03 1.57 6.57
C GLN A 89 -6.23 1.66 8.08
N ALA A 90 -7.46 1.45 8.56
CA ALA A 90 -7.75 1.41 9.99
C ALA A 90 -6.99 0.29 10.73
N ARG A 91 -6.79 -0.87 10.07
CA ARG A 91 -6.04 -2.00 10.64
C ARG A 91 -4.54 -1.74 10.63
N LEU A 92 -4.01 -1.11 9.58
CA LEU A 92 -2.62 -0.68 9.51
C LEU A 92 -2.28 0.30 10.63
N LEU A 93 -3.17 1.26 10.90
CA LEU A 93 -2.99 2.23 11.98
C LEU A 93 -2.93 1.53 13.36
N LYS A 94 -3.88 0.62 13.63
CA LYS A 94 -3.87 -0.19 14.87
C LYS A 94 -2.61 -1.05 15.00
N GLY A 95 -2.10 -1.56 13.88
CA GLY A 95 -0.83 -2.30 13.83
C GLY A 95 0.36 -1.40 14.18
N TYR A 96 0.44 -0.23 13.55
CA TYR A 96 1.46 0.78 13.81
C TYR A 96 1.47 1.20 15.28
N GLU A 97 0.33 1.59 15.85
CA GLU A 97 0.20 1.95 17.27
C GLU A 97 0.72 0.84 18.19
N SER A 98 0.36 -0.42 17.89
CA SER A 98 0.79 -1.56 18.69
C SER A 98 2.30 -1.81 18.60
N ILE A 99 2.94 -1.52 17.47
CA ILE A 99 4.40 -1.69 17.31
C ILE A 99 5.14 -0.54 18.00
N ILE A 100 4.68 0.70 17.84
CA ILE A 100 5.29 1.87 18.49
C ILE A 100 5.33 1.71 20.00
N GLN A 101 4.26 1.18 20.62
CA GLN A 101 4.25 0.88 22.05
C GLN A 101 5.35 -0.11 22.49
N ILE A 102 5.74 -1.03 21.62
CA ILE A 102 6.78 -2.03 21.89
C ILE A 102 8.17 -1.45 21.64
N ILE A 103 8.32 -0.63 20.59
CA ILE A 103 9.55 0.11 20.29
C ILE A 103 9.86 1.09 21.43
N ALA A 104 8.85 1.78 21.95
CA ALA A 104 9.00 2.70 23.08
C ALA A 104 9.49 2.00 24.36
N ARG A 105 9.28 0.68 24.48
CA ARG A 105 9.80 -0.16 25.56
C ARG A 105 11.18 -0.76 25.25
N SER A 106 11.79 -0.36 24.13
CA SER A 106 13.09 -0.83 23.64
C SER A 106 13.23 -2.36 23.48
N ALA A 107 12.13 -3.11 23.48
CA ALA A 107 12.18 -4.56 23.57
C ALA A 107 12.64 -5.23 22.26
N PHE A 108 12.36 -4.62 21.09
CA PHE A 108 12.70 -5.15 19.76
C PHE A 108 12.81 -4.02 18.72
N MET A 109 13.76 -3.09 18.89
CA MET A 109 13.86 -1.88 18.06
C MET A 109 14.07 -2.17 16.58
N ALA A 110 15.07 -2.97 16.21
CA ALA A 110 15.43 -3.18 14.81
C ALA A 110 14.28 -3.82 14.01
N SER A 111 13.75 -4.96 14.48
CA SER A 111 12.63 -5.62 13.82
C SER A 111 11.35 -4.78 13.86
N GLY A 112 11.08 -4.11 14.98
CA GLY A 112 9.96 -3.19 15.12
C GLY A 112 9.99 -2.06 14.07
N MET A 113 11.14 -1.43 13.87
CA MET A 113 11.32 -0.38 12.87
C MET A 113 11.14 -0.91 11.44
N CYS A 114 11.61 -2.12 11.13
CA CYS A 114 11.33 -2.77 9.85
C CYS A 114 9.82 -2.99 9.63
N PHE A 115 9.10 -3.46 10.65
CA PHE A 115 7.64 -3.58 10.56
C PHE A 115 6.95 -2.23 10.38
N VAL A 116 7.38 -1.19 11.10
CA VAL A 116 6.86 0.17 10.91
C VAL A 116 7.05 0.65 9.48
N GLY A 117 8.25 0.51 8.92
CA GLY A 117 8.55 0.86 7.53
C GLY A 117 7.64 0.14 6.55
N SER A 118 7.46 -1.18 6.75
CA SER A 118 6.59 -2.01 5.90
C SER A 118 5.12 -1.59 5.99
N LEU A 119 4.59 -1.37 7.20
CA LEU A 119 3.21 -0.90 7.37
C LEU A 119 3.00 0.51 6.79
N ALA A 120 3.99 1.41 6.92
CA ALA A 120 3.94 2.74 6.35
C ALA A 120 3.92 2.71 4.82
N ARG A 121 4.71 1.82 4.20
CA ARG A 121 4.71 1.61 2.75
C ARG A 121 3.37 1.08 2.26
N LEU A 122 2.82 0.06 2.93
CA LEU A 122 1.48 -0.48 2.64
C LEU A 122 0.39 0.58 2.80
N TYR A 123 0.48 1.42 3.83
CA TYR A 123 -0.46 2.51 4.06
C TYR A 123 -0.40 3.53 2.91
N SER A 124 0.81 3.94 2.50
CA SER A 124 1.02 4.86 1.38
C SER A 124 0.40 4.32 0.09
N ILE A 125 0.67 3.06 -0.27
CA ILE A 125 0.09 2.42 -1.45
C ILE A 125 -1.44 2.42 -1.36
N SER A 126 -2.00 1.98 -0.23
CA SER A 126 -3.45 1.95 -0.04
C SER A 126 -4.11 3.33 -0.15
N ARG A 127 -3.45 4.38 0.35
CA ARG A 127 -3.92 5.76 0.31
C ARG A 127 -3.89 6.31 -1.11
N CYS A 128 -2.84 6.01 -1.87
CA CYS A 128 -2.73 6.35 -3.28
C CYS A 128 -3.84 5.69 -4.10
N SER A 129 -4.07 4.37 -3.91
CA SER A 129 -5.17 3.66 -4.57
C SER A 129 -6.54 4.24 -4.24
N MET A 130 -6.78 4.61 -2.96
CA MET A 130 -8.04 5.22 -2.55
C MET A 130 -8.30 6.56 -3.24
N ARG A 131 -7.30 7.45 -3.26
CA ARG A 131 -7.40 8.77 -3.93
C ARG A 131 -7.67 8.63 -5.42
N PHE A 132 -7.01 7.66 -6.06
CA PHE A 132 -7.23 7.36 -7.47
C PHE A 132 -8.68 6.93 -7.75
N LEU A 133 -9.25 6.03 -6.94
CA LEU A 133 -10.65 5.60 -7.07
C LEU A 133 -11.64 6.74 -6.81
N GLU A 134 -11.35 7.62 -5.85
CA GLU A 134 -12.17 8.81 -5.59
C GLU A 134 -12.19 9.77 -6.78
N ASN A 135 -11.04 9.99 -7.42
CA ASN A 135 -10.92 10.80 -8.62
C ASN A 135 -11.68 10.18 -9.80
N LEU A 136 -11.54 8.87 -10.02
CA LEU A 136 -12.32 8.15 -11.04
C LEU A 136 -13.83 8.31 -10.82
N LYS A 137 -14.29 8.17 -9.56
CA LYS A 137 -15.70 8.35 -9.21
C LYS A 137 -16.20 9.77 -9.52
N LYS A 138 -15.37 10.80 -9.32
CA LYS A 138 -15.71 12.19 -9.65
C LYS A 138 -15.81 12.40 -11.16
N VAL A 139 -14.85 11.88 -11.93
CA VAL A 139 -14.82 11.98 -13.40
C VAL A 139 -16.04 11.28 -14.01
N VAL A 140 -16.34 10.05 -13.59
CA VAL A 140 -17.53 9.31 -14.08
C VAL A 140 -18.82 10.06 -13.77
N LYS A 141 -18.93 10.66 -12.58
CA LYS A 141 -20.09 11.49 -12.22
C LYS A 141 -20.20 12.76 -13.05
N ALA A 142 -19.09 13.36 -13.47
CA ALA A 142 -19.10 14.54 -14.32
C ALA A 142 -19.60 14.17 -15.73
N ILE A 143 -19.07 13.09 -16.31
CA ILE A 143 -19.47 12.58 -17.63
C ILE A 143 -20.97 12.25 -17.66
N ILE A 144 -21.49 11.57 -16.63
CA ILE A 144 -22.92 11.22 -16.55
C ILE A 144 -23.83 12.45 -16.39
N LYS A 145 -23.32 13.58 -15.88
CA LYS A 145 -24.10 14.81 -15.75
C LYS A 145 -24.09 15.67 -17.02
N GLU A 146 -23.11 15.48 -17.88
CA GLU A 146 -22.98 16.20 -19.16
C GLU A 146 -23.73 15.51 -20.32
N VAL A 147 -24.18 14.27 -20.10
CA VAL A 147 -25.07 13.50 -21.00
C VAL A 147 -26.50 13.58 -20.51
#